data_AF-A0A1F6NX01-F1
#
_entry.id   AF-A0A1F6NX01-F1
#
_cell.length_a   1.000
_cell.length_b   1.000
_cell.length_c   1.000
_cell.angle_alpha   90.00
_cell.angle_beta   90.00
_cell.angle_gamma   90.00
#
_symmetry.space_group_name_H-M   'P 1'
#
loop_
_entity.id
_entity.type
_entity.pdbx_description
1 polymer ?
#
loop_
_entity_poly.entity_id
_entity_poly.type
_entity_poly.pdbx_seq_one_letter_code
_entity_poly.pdbx_strand_id
1 'polypeptide(L)'
;MHGVDTEAMIRGRGREPWSLSEKVLVNDLVINPNFQHQSGSIKGTPDHKKIADELNRLFHDDQKIRTSNSVGSLVSDIRRKKR
;
A
#
# COMPACT_ATOMS: atom_id res chain seq x y z
N MET A 1 -19.29 -6.98 24.88
CA MET A 1 -19.08 -6.49 23.50
C MET A 1 -17.84 -7.17 22.96
N HIS A 2 -18.00 -8.17 22.08
CA HIS A 2 -16.88 -8.90 21.50
C HIS A 2 -16.20 -7.97 20.48
N GLY A 3 -15.06 -7.41 20.87
CA GLY A 3 -14.15 -6.75 19.92
C GLY A 3 -13.70 -7.81 18.95
N VAL A 4 -13.98 -7.63 17.66
CA VAL A 4 -13.42 -8.48 16.61
C VAL A 4 -11.89 -8.39 16.71
N ASP A 5 -11.27 -9.49 17.12
CA ASP A 5 -9.81 -9.69 17.14
C ASP A 5 -9.27 -9.51 15.72
N THR A 6 -8.97 -8.26 15.41
CA THR A 6 -8.61 -7.80 14.08
C THR A 6 -7.29 -8.44 13.66
N GLU A 7 -6.42 -8.74 14.63
CA GLU A 7 -5.16 -9.45 14.43
C GLU A 7 -5.34 -10.89 13.92
N ALA A 8 -6.30 -11.63 14.47
CA ALA A 8 -6.57 -13.01 14.07
C ALA A 8 -7.18 -13.09 12.66
N MET A 9 -8.06 -12.14 12.34
CA MET A 9 -8.71 -12.05 11.03
C MET A 9 -7.74 -11.64 9.91
N ILE A 10 -6.69 -10.88 10.27
CA ILE A 10 -5.61 -10.47 9.35
C ILE A 10 -4.66 -11.63 9.06
N ARG A 11 -4.26 -12.41 10.09
CA ARG A 11 -3.41 -13.61 9.90
C ARG A 11 -4.08 -14.68 9.04
N GLY A 12 -5.41 -14.85 9.16
CA GLY A 12 -6.17 -15.85 8.40
C GLY A 12 -6.23 -15.65 6.88
N ARG A 13 -5.78 -14.51 6.33
CA ARG A 13 -5.73 -14.25 4.88
C ARG A 13 -4.32 -14.32 4.27
N GLY A 14 -3.30 -14.69 5.06
CA GLY A 14 -1.92 -14.76 4.57
C GLY A 14 -1.38 -13.43 4.04
N ARG A 15 -1.97 -12.31 4.45
CA ARG A 15 -1.50 -10.96 4.11
C ARG A 15 -1.08 -10.28 5.40
N GLU A 16 0.20 -9.97 5.48
CA GLU A 16 0.73 -9.23 6.61
C GLU A 16 -0.05 -7.91 6.80
N PRO A 17 -0.48 -7.58 8.04
CA PRO A 17 -1.21 -6.34 8.30
C PRO A 17 -0.46 -5.13 7.78
N TRP A 18 -1.17 -4.17 7.21
CA TRP A 18 -0.60 -2.86 6.94
C TRP A 18 -0.37 -2.10 8.24
N SER A 19 0.89 -1.84 8.58
CA SER A 19 1.23 -0.97 9.70
C SER A 19 0.75 0.46 9.44
N LEU A 20 0.62 1.25 10.51
CA LEU A 20 0.24 2.66 10.37
C LEU A 20 1.29 3.44 9.55
N SER A 21 2.57 3.21 9.82
CA SER A 21 3.69 3.85 9.12
C SER A 21 3.67 3.56 7.62
N GLU A 22 3.43 2.31 7.22
CA GLU A 22 3.30 1.97 5.79
C GLU A 22 2.11 2.67 5.14
N LYS A 23 0.96 2.77 5.83
CA LYS A 23 -0.22 3.47 5.30
C LYS A 23 0.04 4.96 5.08
N VAL A 24 0.72 5.59 6.03
CA VAL A 24 1.13 7.00 5.92
C VAL A 24 2.07 7.16 4.74
N LEU A 25 3.13 6.34 4.66
CA LEU A 25 4.10 6.44 3.57
C LEU A 25 3.46 6.18 2.20
N VAL A 26 2.55 5.20 2.08
CA VAL A 26 1.80 4.98 0.83
C VAL A 26 1.07 6.25 0.40
N ASN A 27 0.45 6.97 1.33
CA ASN A 27 -0.29 8.20 1.03
C ASN A 27 0.64 9.34 0.55
N ASP A 28 1.85 9.44 1.09
CA ASP A 28 2.88 10.38 0.63
C ASP A 28 3.46 9.98 -0.74
N LEU A 29 3.72 8.68 -0.95
CA LEU A 29 4.31 8.19 -2.19
C LEU A 29 3.35 8.34 -3.38
N VAL A 30 2.03 8.12 -3.20
CA VAL A 30 1.09 8.25 -4.33
C VAL A 30 0.98 9.67 -4.89
N ILE A 31 1.25 10.70 -4.08
CA ILE A 31 1.25 12.10 -4.54
C ILE A 31 2.61 12.55 -5.06
N ASN A 32 3.68 11.78 -4.80
CA ASN A 32 5.02 12.10 -5.24
C ASN A 32 5.17 11.82 -6.75
N PRO A 33 5.54 12.82 -7.58
CA PRO A 33 5.74 12.62 -9.01
C PRO A 33 6.73 11.51 -9.34
N ASN A 34 7.77 11.29 -8.52
CA ASN A 34 8.76 10.23 -8.75
C ASN A 34 8.18 8.82 -8.66
N PHE A 35 7.02 8.67 -8.03
CA PHE A 35 6.29 7.41 -7.87
C PHE A 35 5.00 7.40 -8.70
N GLN A 36 4.92 8.27 -9.71
CA GLN A 36 3.86 8.28 -10.70
C GLN A 36 4.42 7.91 -12.07
N HIS A 37 3.57 7.34 -12.92
CA HIS A 37 3.91 7.09 -14.31
C HIS A 37 4.20 8.43 -15.02
N GLN A 38 5.37 8.54 -15.66
CA GLN A 38 5.84 9.78 -16.29
C GLN A 38 5.37 9.96 -17.74
N SER A 39 4.93 8.89 -18.40
CA SER A 39 4.57 8.88 -19.80
C SER A 39 3.39 7.93 -20.08
N GLY A 40 2.81 8.05 -21.28
CA GLY A 40 1.70 7.21 -21.74
C GLY A 40 0.32 7.69 -21.27
N SER A 41 -0.71 6.89 -21.57
CA SER A 41 -2.12 7.17 -21.24
C SER A 41 -2.42 7.18 -19.74
N ILE A 42 -1.52 6.62 -18.92
CA ILE A 42 -1.64 6.55 -17.47
C ILE A 42 -0.74 7.55 -16.74
N LYS A 43 -0.17 8.54 -17.45
CA LYS A 43 0.69 9.57 -16.86
C LYS A 43 -0.01 10.26 -15.68
N GLY A 44 0.74 10.46 -14.59
CA GLY A 44 0.24 11.08 -13.35
C GLY A 44 -0.56 10.15 -12.46
N THR A 45 -0.77 8.89 -12.86
CA THR A 45 -1.31 7.87 -11.94
C THR A 45 -0.17 7.23 -11.13
N PRO A 46 -0.43 6.80 -9.88
CA PRO A 46 0.60 6.19 -9.03
C PRO A 46 1.13 4.87 -9.62
N ASP A 47 2.45 4.73 -9.64
CA ASP A 47 3.13 3.48 -9.98
C ASP A 47 3.16 2.57 -8.75
N HIS A 48 2.11 1.76 -8.61
CA HIS A 48 1.94 0.85 -7.48
C HIS A 48 3.06 -0.19 -7.37
N LYS A 49 3.75 -0.53 -8.46
CA LYS A 49 4.87 -1.47 -8.42
C LYS A 49 6.06 -0.81 -7.75
N LYS A 50 6.43 0.39 -8.19
CA LYS A 50 7.53 1.16 -7.60
C LYS A 50 7.29 1.48 -6.12
N ILE A 51 6.05 1.78 -5.76
CA ILE A 51 5.66 1.98 -4.36
C ILE A 51 5.81 0.69 -3.54
N ALA A 52 5.38 -0.46 -4.07
CA ALA A 52 5.55 -1.74 -3.38
C ALA A 52 7.02 -2.10 -3.15
N ASP A 53 7.87 -1.88 -4.16
CA ASP A 53 9.32 -2.14 -4.06
C ASP A 53 9.96 -1.25 -2.98
N GLU A 54 9.62 0.04 -2.94
CA GLU A 54 10.15 0.97 -1.92
C GLU A 54 9.67 0.61 -0.50
N LEU A 55 8.43 0.16 -0.34
CA LEU A 55 7.92 -0.32 0.95
C LEU A 55 8.63 -1.59 1.41
N ASN A 56 8.86 -2.52 0.51
CA ASN A 56 9.58 -3.76 0.82
C ASN A 56 11.02 -3.45 1.28
N ARG A 57 11.69 -2.53 0.60
CA ARG A 57 13.03 -2.06 0.96
C ARG A 57 13.06 -1.42 2.35
N LEU A 58 12.07 -0.60 2.69
CA LEU A 58 12.06 0.18 3.94
C LEU A 58 11.55 -0.59 5.16
N PHE A 59 10.57 -1.50 4.98
CA PHE A 59 9.87 -2.15 6.09
C PHE A 59 10.05 -3.66 6.15
N HIS A 60 10.52 -4.30 5.07
CA HIS A 60 10.53 -5.75 4.94
C HIS A 60 11.91 -6.30 4.56
N ASP A 61 12.99 -5.54 4.73
CA ASP A 61 14.36 -5.97 4.42
C ASP A 61 14.49 -6.54 2.99
N ASP A 62 13.91 -5.82 2.01
CA ASP A 62 13.83 -6.20 0.60
C ASP A 62 13.03 -7.51 0.31
N GLN A 63 12.35 -8.07 1.31
CA GLN A 63 11.42 -9.19 1.11
C GLN A 63 10.16 -8.72 0.40
N LYS A 64 9.69 -9.51 -0.58
CA LYS A 64 8.52 -9.20 -1.42
C LYS A 64 7.19 -9.45 -0.71
N ILE A 65 6.99 -8.82 0.44
CA ILE A 65 5.77 -8.92 1.25
C ILE A 65 4.64 -8.08 0.63
N ARG A 66 4.94 -6.83 0.25
CA ARG A 66 4.01 -5.93 -0.44
C ARG A 66 4.09 -6.16 -1.95
N THR A 67 2.92 -6.23 -2.57
CA THR A 67 2.76 -6.36 -4.02
C THR A 67 2.02 -5.16 -4.59
N SER A 68 2.23 -4.86 -5.87
CA SER A 68 1.51 -3.80 -6.59
C SER A 68 -0.02 -3.89 -6.40
N ASN A 69 -0.58 -5.10 -6.48
CA ASN A 69 -2.00 -5.34 -6.24
C ASN A 69 -2.44 -4.98 -4.81
N SER A 70 -1.62 -5.30 -3.82
CA SER A 70 -1.91 -4.95 -2.42
C SER A 70 -1.87 -3.44 -2.17
N VAL A 71 -0.90 -2.74 -2.79
CA VAL A 71 -0.80 -1.28 -2.75
C VAL A 71 -2.01 -0.64 -3.41
N GLY A 72 -2.37 -1.06 -4.63
CA GLY A 72 -3.54 -0.52 -5.33
C GLY A 72 -4.87 -0.73 -4.57
N SER A 73 -5.01 -1.86 -3.88
CA SER A 73 -6.15 -2.12 -2.99
C SER A 73 -6.17 -1.12 -1.83
N LEU A 74 -5.03 -0.92 -1.15
CA LEU A 74 -4.91 0.02 -0.04
C LEU A 74 -5.19 1.46 -0.49
N VAL A 75 -4.65 1.89 -1.63
CA VAL A 75 -4.87 3.24 -2.17
C VAL A 75 -6.36 3.48 -2.46
N SER A 76 -7.04 2.46 -3.01
CA SER A 76 -8.48 2.53 -3.27
C SER A 76 -9.28 2.64 -1.96
N ASP A 77 -8.89 1.90 -0.92
CA ASP A 77 -9.52 1.95 0.40
C ASP A 77 -9.30 3.30 1.09
N ILE A 78 -8.09 3.86 1.02
CA ILE A 78 -7.79 5.20 1.56
C ILE A 78 -8.66 6.26 0.88
N ARG A 79 -8.73 6.22 -0.47
CA ARG A 79 -9.56 7.15 -1.25
C ARG A 79 -11.04 7.02 -0.93
N ARG A 80 -11.54 5.80 -0.72
CA ARG A 80 -12.95 5.56 -0.35
C ARG A 80 -13.29 6.14 1.02
N LYS A 81 -12.41 6.01 2.01
CA LYS A 81 -12.62 6.51 3.38
C LYS A 81 -12.52 8.04 3.50
N LYS A 82 -11.94 8.72 2.51
CA LYS A 82 -11.82 10.18 2.47
C LYS A 82 -13.05 10.87 1.85
N ARG A 83 -13.92 10.13 1.14
CA ARG A 83 -15.24 10.61 0.70
C ARG A 83 -16.24 10.51 1.83
#